data_AF-A0A5B7IV17-F1
#
_entry.id   AF-A0A5B7IV17-F1
#
_cell.length_a   1.000
_cell.length_b   1.000
_cell.length_c   1.000
_cell.angle_alpha   90.00
_cell.angle_beta   90.00
_cell.angle_gamma   90.00
#
_symmetry.space_group_name_H-M   'P 1'
#
loop_
_entity.id
_entity.type
_entity.pdbx_description
1 polymer ?
#
loop_
_entity_poly.entity_id
_entity_poly.type
_entity_poly.pdbx_seq_one_letter_code
_entity_poly.pdbx_strand_id
1 'polypeptide(L)'
;MDIILVLTRDSYYVAQYDEEADQILHYERVSLIDLEKIEMGPHTCQAMFKQSRPHQCIRFNYLVDGQGGYFHMLRSMNIRFFNNMAIPIKSDEETVG
;
A
#
# COMPACT_ATOMS: atom_id res chain seq x y z
N MET A 1 11.21 -5.39 4.69
CA MET A 1 10.79 -5.55 3.29
C MET A 1 9.88 -4.41 2.96
N ASP A 2 10.46 -3.45 2.28
CA ASP A 2 9.77 -2.23 1.89
C ASP A 2 9.08 -2.43 0.56
N ILE A 3 7.93 -1.78 0.40
CA ILE A 3 7.17 -1.76 -0.84
C ILE A 3 7.34 -0.38 -1.46
N ILE A 4 7.84 -0.34 -2.70
CA ILE A 4 7.92 0.87 -3.49
C ILE A 4 6.75 0.85 -4.47
N LEU A 5 5.89 1.88 -4.40
CA LEU A 5 4.82 2.11 -5.37
C LEU A 5 5.26 3.21 -6.33
N VAL A 6 5.38 2.89 -7.62
CA VAL A 6 5.69 3.88 -8.67
C VAL A 6 4.46 4.08 -9.54
N LEU A 7 3.93 5.30 -9.56
CA LEU A 7 2.85 5.69 -10.45
C LEU A 7 3.42 6.31 -11.72
N THR A 8 3.03 5.78 -12.87
CA THR A 8 3.37 6.34 -14.19
C THR A 8 2.10 6.85 -14.87
N ARG A 9 2.20 7.29 -16.14
CA ARG A 9 1.08 7.88 -16.87
C ARG A 9 -0.09 6.92 -17.08
N ASP A 10 0.19 5.63 -17.28
CA ASP A 10 -0.79 4.61 -17.70
C ASP A 10 -0.73 3.33 -16.85
N SER A 11 0.22 3.20 -15.94
CA SER A 11 0.39 2.02 -15.09
C SER A 11 0.92 2.39 -13.71
N TYR A 12 0.72 1.52 -12.74
CA TYR A 12 1.48 1.55 -11.49
C TYR A 12 2.34 0.30 -11.35
N TYR A 13 3.42 0.44 -10.60
CA TYR A 13 4.37 -0.62 -10.31
C TYR A 13 4.45 -0.82 -8.80
N VAL A 14 4.42 -2.07 -8.37
CA VAL A 14 4.65 -2.48 -6.99
C VAL A 14 5.95 -3.25 -6.95
N ALA A 15 6.97 -2.70 -6.30
CA ALA A 15 8.28 -3.32 -6.18
C ALA A 15 8.58 -3.68 -4.73
N GLN A 16 9.15 -4.87 -4.51
CA GLN A 16 9.68 -5.32 -3.22
C GLN A 16 11.16 -4.96 -3.14
N TYR A 17 11.50 -4.12 -2.18
CA TYR A 17 12.85 -3.69 -1.90
C TYR A 17 13.45 -4.48 -0.73
N ASP A 18 14.64 -5.01 -0.94
CA ASP A 18 15.46 -5.67 0.06
C ASP A 18 16.50 -4.68 0.58
N GLU A 19 16.37 -4.32 1.85
CA GLU A 19 17.28 -3.40 2.55
C GLU A 19 18.69 -3.98 2.74
N GLU A 20 18.81 -5.32 2.89
CA GLU A 20 20.12 -5.95 3.12
C GLU A 20 20.94 -6.02 1.84
N ALA A 21 20.28 -6.32 0.72
CA ALA A 21 20.91 -6.45 -0.59
C ALA A 21 20.90 -5.15 -1.42
N ASP A 22 20.28 -4.07 -0.93
CA ASP A 22 20.09 -2.78 -1.60
C ASP A 22 19.58 -2.92 -3.05
N GLN A 23 18.57 -3.76 -3.24
CA GLN A 23 18.05 -4.06 -4.57
C GLN A 23 16.55 -4.38 -4.58
N ILE A 24 15.94 -4.21 -5.76
CA ILE A 24 14.56 -4.63 -6.01
C ILE A 24 14.57 -6.12 -6.35
N LEU A 25 13.89 -6.93 -5.55
CA LEU A 25 13.79 -8.38 -5.75
C LEU A 25 12.68 -8.76 -6.72
N HIS A 26 11.54 -8.08 -6.61
CA HIS A 26 10.35 -8.39 -7.38
C HIS A 26 9.64 -7.10 -7.76
N TYR A 27 9.08 -7.04 -8.97
CA TYR A 27 8.20 -5.95 -9.35
C TYR A 27 7.02 -6.47 -10.17
N GLU A 28 5.86 -5.87 -9.94
CA GLU A 28 4.63 -6.14 -10.67
C GLU A 28 4.16 -4.85 -11.31
N ARG A 29 3.74 -4.92 -12.57
CA ARG A 29 3.14 -3.81 -13.31
C ARG A 29 1.67 -4.08 -13.49
N VAL A 30 0.84 -3.10 -13.15
CA VAL A 30 -0.60 -3.15 -13.37
C VAL A 30 -1.03 -1.91 -14.14
N SER A 31 -1.81 -2.11 -15.21
CA SER A 31 -2.38 -1.02 -15.99
C SER A 31 -3.41 -0.25 -15.16
N LEU A 32 -3.46 1.08 -15.30
CA LEU A 32 -4.48 1.88 -14.65
C LEU A 32 -5.89 1.61 -15.19
N ILE A 33 -5.99 1.06 -16.41
CA ILE A 33 -7.26 0.63 -17.00
C ILE A 33 -7.83 -0.60 -16.27
N ASP A 34 -6.94 -1.46 -15.78
CA ASP A 34 -7.32 -2.70 -15.08
C ASP A 34 -7.53 -2.48 -13.57
N LEU A 35 -7.31 -1.26 -13.07
CA LEU A 35 -7.54 -0.91 -11.67
C LEU A 35 -9.02 -0.63 -11.41
N GLU A 36 -9.70 -1.54 -10.71
CA GLU A 36 -11.14 -1.44 -10.45
C GLU A 36 -11.47 -0.42 -9.38
N LYS A 37 -10.78 -0.50 -8.24
CA LYS A 37 -11.06 0.34 -7.07
C LYS A 37 -9.88 0.40 -6.12
N ILE A 38 -9.79 1.52 -5.42
CA ILE A 38 -8.87 1.72 -4.29
C ILE A 38 -9.71 1.79 -3.02
N GLU A 39 -9.43 0.89 -2.07
CA GLU A 39 -10.09 0.86 -0.77
C GLU A 39 -9.10 1.35 0.29
N MET A 40 -9.58 2.19 1.21
CA MET A 40 -8.81 2.64 2.37
C MET A 40 -9.57 2.27 3.63
N GLY A 41 -8.89 1.66 4.59
CA GLY A 41 -9.54 1.32 5.85
C GLY A 41 -8.58 0.77 6.89
N PRO A 42 -9.03 0.72 8.16
CA PRO A 42 -8.28 0.05 9.21
C PRO A 42 -8.26 -1.45 8.90
N HIS A 43 -7.07 -2.01 8.70
CA HIS A 43 -6.90 -3.45 8.67
C HIS A 43 -6.48 -3.91 10.06
N THR A 44 -7.37 -4.65 10.72
CA THR A 44 -6.99 -5.44 11.88
C THR A 44 -6.33 -6.70 11.35
N CYS A 45 -4.99 -6.75 11.39
CA CYS A 45 -4.32 -8.03 11.17
C CYS A 45 -4.87 -9.01 12.21
N GLN A 46 -5.67 -9.98 11.76
CA GLN A 46 -6.04 -11.16 12.56
C GLN A 46 -4.80 -12.06 12.71
N ALA A 47 -3.69 -11.50 13.18
CA ALA A 47 -2.63 -12.29 13.76
C ALA A 47 -3.19 -12.81 15.08
N MET A 48 -3.50 -14.11 15.07
CA MET A 48 -3.95 -14.86 16.23
C MET A 48 -3.21 -14.39 17.52
N PHE A 49 -4.00 -14.02 18.53
CA PHE A 49 -3.60 -13.84 19.93
C PHE A 49 -2.91 -12.56 20.43
N LYS A 50 -2.69 -11.50 19.63
CA LYS A 50 -2.27 -10.20 20.21
C LYS A 50 -3.08 -9.06 19.62
N GLN A 51 -3.64 -8.21 20.48
CA GLN A 51 -4.29 -6.95 20.10
C GLN A 51 -3.26 -6.06 19.40
N SER A 52 -3.13 -6.23 18.09
CA SER A 52 -2.28 -5.38 17.26
C SER A 52 -3.08 -4.14 16.88
N ARG A 53 -2.43 -2.97 16.98
CA ARG A 53 -3.05 -1.67 16.70
C ARG A 53 -3.64 -1.69 15.27
N PRO A 54 -4.82 -1.09 15.05
CA PRO A 54 -5.38 -1.00 13.70
C PRO A 54 -4.43 -0.15 12.85
N HIS A 55 -3.95 -0.72 11.76
CA HIS A 55 -3.15 0.02 10.79
C HIS A 55 -4.05 0.44 9.64
N GLN A 56 -3.99 1.71 9.24
CA GLN A 56 -4.58 2.10 7.97
C GLN A 56 -3.84 1.38 6.86
N CYS A 57 -4.59 0.72 5.99
CA CYS A 57 -4.07 0.09 4.79
C CYS A 57 -4.80 0.67 3.58
N ILE A 58 -4.09 0.71 2.47
CA ILE A 58 -4.60 1.04 1.15
C ILE A 58 -4.58 -0.24 0.34
N ARG A 59 -5.70 -0.60 -0.29
CA ARG A 59 -5.82 -1.78 -1.15
C ARG A 59 -6.17 -1.35 -2.56
N PHE A 60 -5.33 -1.74 -3.51
CA PHE A 60 -5.55 -1.58 -4.95
C PHE A 60 -6.13 -2.88 -5.46
N ASN A 61 -7.40 -2.88 -5.89
CA ASN A 61 -8.04 -4.04 -6.49
C ASN A 61 -7.95 -3.90 -8.01
N TYR A 62 -7.48 -4.95 -8.69
CA TYR A 62 -7.24 -4.93 -10.12
C TYR A 62 -7.68 -6.23 -10.80
N LEU A 63 -7.83 -6.13 -12.12
CA LEU A 63 -8.17 -7.24 -13.00
C LEU A 63 -6.90 -7.89 -13.57
N VAL A 64 -6.92 -9.21 -13.70
CA VAL A 64 -5.96 -9.97 -14.51
C VAL A 64 -6.76 -10.72 -15.55
N ASP A 65 -6.49 -10.45 -16.84
CA ASP A 65 -7.23 -11.04 -17.97
C ASP A 65 -8.76 -10.88 -17.86
N GLY A 66 -9.21 -9.74 -17.34
CA GLY A 66 -10.63 -9.43 -17.12
C GLY A 66 -11.26 -10.12 -15.91
N GLN A 67 -10.50 -10.88 -15.12
CA GLN A 67 -10.95 -11.48 -13.87
C GLN A 67 -10.51 -10.64 -12.66
N GLY A 68 -11.46 -10.29 -11.81
CA GLY A 68 -11.20 -9.59 -10.55
C GLY A 68 -10.85 -10.53 -9.41
N GLY A 69 -10.56 -9.96 -8.25
CA GLY A 69 -10.15 -10.68 -7.04
C GLY A 69 -8.67 -10.59 -6.71
N TYR A 70 -7.88 -9.95 -7.58
CA TYR A 70 -6.49 -9.63 -7.32
C TYR A 70 -6.38 -8.28 -6.61
N PHE A 71 -5.49 -8.21 -5.63
CA PHE A 71 -5.25 -6.95 -4.93
C PHE A 71 -3.82 -6.84 -4.40
N HIS A 72 -3.32 -5.61 -4.40
CA HIS A 72 -2.16 -5.24 -3.60
C HIS A 72 -2.63 -4.51 -2.35
N MET A 73 -2.25 -5.02 -1.18
CA MET A 73 -2.46 -4.33 0.08
C MET A 73 -1.16 -3.69 0.52
N LEU A 74 -1.17 -2.37 0.62
CA LEU A 74 -0.08 -1.59 1.18
C LEU A 74 -0.51 -1.12 2.56
N ARG A 75 0.33 -1.37 3.55
CA ARG A 75 0.15 -0.80 4.86
C ARG A 75 0.62 0.65 4.82
N SER A 76 -0.16 1.57 5.38
CA SER A 76 0.29 2.94 5.55
C SER A 76 1.55 2.94 6.40
N MET A 77 2.59 3.61 5.89
CA MET A 77 3.63 4.13 6.76
C MET A 77 2.99 5.16 7.71
N ASN A 78 3.63 5.47 8.83
CA ASN A 78 3.20 6.57 9.69
C ASN A 78 3.46 7.91 8.96
N ILE A 79 2.80 8.15 7.82
CA ILE A 79 2.96 9.34 6.99
C ILE A 79 1.58 9.84 6.52
N ARG A 80 1.36 11.14 6.58
CA ARG A 80 0.18 11.83 6.05
C ARG A 80 0.57 12.60 4.80
N PHE A 81 -0.23 12.48 3.74
CA PHE A 81 -0.08 13.35 2.57
C PHE A 81 -0.93 14.61 2.74
N PHE A 82 -0.29 15.78 2.75
CA PHE A 82 -0.96 17.08 2.81
C PHE A 82 -0.30 18.04 1.81
N ASN A 83 -1.08 18.59 0.87
CA ASN A 83 -0.56 19.47 -0.19
C ASN A 83 0.70 18.93 -0.89
N ASN A 84 0.64 17.67 -1.35
CA ASN A 84 1.76 16.97 -2.01
C ASN A 84 3.03 16.77 -1.14
N MET A 85 2.95 16.97 0.18
CA MET A 85 4.04 16.67 1.10
C MET A 85 3.71 15.44 1.96
N ALA A 86 4.68 14.53 2.11
CA ALA A 86 4.61 13.41 3.03
C ALA A 86 5.13 13.85 4.41
N ILE A 87 4.28 13.82 5.43
CA ILE A 87 4.58 14.25 6.80
C ILE A 87 4.59 13.03 7.72
N PRO A 88 5.71 12.70 8.41
CA PRO A 88 5.74 11.58 9.33
C PRO A 88 4.85 11.85 10.55
N ILE A 89 3.86 10.99 10.77
CA ILE A 89 2.96 10.97 11.91
C ILE A 89 3.73 10.33 13.07
N LYS A 90 4.04 11.10 14.11
CA LYS A 90 4.89 10.62 15.21
C LYS A 90 4.08 10.14 16.42
N SER A 91 2.77 10.41 16.46
CA SER A 91 1.97 10.20 17.67
C SER A 91 0.54 9.73 17.38
N ASP A 92 -0.02 8.91 18.29
CA ASP A 92 -1.35 8.29 18.16
C ASP A 92 -2.49 9.34 18.01
N GLU A 93 -2.30 10.56 18.52
CA GLU A 93 -3.26 11.68 18.43
C GLU A 93 -3.41 12.27 17.02
N GLU A 94 -2.43 12.08 16.14
CA GLU A 94 -2.43 12.64 14.78
C GLU A 94 -3.13 11.72 13.76
N THR A 95 -3.56 10.52 14.19
CA THR A 95 -4.21 9.51 13.34
C THR A 95 -5.70 9.81 13.11
N VAL A 96 -6.30 10.68 13.95
CA VAL A 96 -7.72 11.06 13.87
C VAL A 96 -7.81 12.54 13.52
N GLY A 97 -8.11 12.82 12.24
CA GLY A 97 -8.49 14.14 11.75
C GLY A 97 -9.04 14.04 10.35
#